data_AF-A0A3C0FYM2-F1
#
_entry.id   AF-A0A3C0FYM2-F1
#
_cell.length_a   1.000
_cell.length_b   1.000
_cell.length_c   1.000
_cell.angle_alpha   90.00
_cell.angle_beta   90.00
_cell.angle_gamma   90.00
#
_symmetry.space_group_name_H-M   'P 1'
#
loop_
_entity.id
_entity.type
_entity.pdbx_description
1 polymer ?
#
loop_
_entity_poly.entity_id
_entity_poly.type
_entity_poly.pdbx_seq_one_letter_code
_entity_poly.pdbx_strand_id
1 'polypeptide(L)'
;EANNNYFENLEQEVLKFAKAYHLDLSKKLSSKDLEEILIEEYGYIINNGELEKYEALENLRSLFVPETKTLLLSADINEAQRAFIYAKEIGYNFLAYTDRLYSFPWIKFENFDQVLNNFYASYFAGALLIPKTQLTPQLEEVFKEGKFNADKFLSIIDNYNASPESFYQRLTNILPNFFAIQNLFFLRFTHRLGSKKYHLKKELHLSHQHSPRANETNEHYCRRWVSLKVLNDIKMSQKKHEFDIQISNYQGEGNQYIVLSSATKDPFKDNQYRSISIGLLMNKQLSKKVKFLNDPSIKTQQVGVTCERCAIKNCKERQNSAIVLDRIDKNKKVATIVEELHTKFKS
;
A
#
# COMPACT_ATOMS: atom_id res chain seq x y z
N GLU A 1 -4.22 -12.28 4.13
CA GLU A 1 -3.44 -13.28 4.90
C GLU A 1 -3.31 -14.61 4.17
N ALA A 2 -4.37 -15.08 3.47
CA ALA A 2 -4.27 -16.26 2.61
C ALA A 2 -2.98 -16.27 1.75
N ASN A 3 -2.27 -17.40 1.77
CA ASN A 3 -1.02 -17.65 1.07
C ASN A 3 0.10 -16.61 1.29
N ASN A 4 0.15 -15.94 2.45
CA ASN A 4 1.08 -14.82 2.70
C ASN A 4 1.03 -13.75 1.60
N ASN A 5 -0.16 -13.57 1.01
CA ASN A 5 -0.40 -12.65 -0.10
C ASN A 5 0.41 -12.98 -1.37
N TYR A 6 0.75 -14.25 -1.60
CA TYR A 6 1.46 -14.72 -2.78
C TYR A 6 0.73 -15.90 -3.44
N PHE A 7 0.53 -15.85 -4.76
CA PHE A 7 -0.29 -16.82 -5.50
C PHE A 7 0.52 -17.35 -6.69
N GLU A 8 1.25 -18.45 -6.47
CA GLU A 8 2.14 -19.02 -7.49
C GLU A 8 1.38 -19.36 -8.79
N ASN A 9 0.14 -19.83 -8.70
CA ASN A 9 -0.69 -20.10 -9.87
C ASN A 9 -0.88 -18.84 -10.74
N LEU A 10 -1.17 -17.69 -10.14
CA LEU A 10 -1.32 -16.43 -10.89
C LEU A 10 0.00 -15.95 -11.50
N GLU A 11 1.12 -16.15 -10.81
CA GLU A 11 2.45 -15.87 -11.37
C GLU A 11 2.73 -16.74 -12.60
N GLN A 12 2.35 -18.01 -12.57
CA GLN A 12 2.47 -18.90 -13.73
C GLN A 12 1.52 -18.50 -14.86
N GLU A 13 0.31 -18.05 -14.57
CA GLU A 13 -0.61 -17.53 -15.59
C GLU A 13 -0.06 -16.26 -16.26
N VAL A 14 0.62 -15.37 -15.53
CA VAL A 14 1.31 -14.22 -16.14
C VAL A 14 2.42 -14.68 -17.10
N LEU A 15 3.20 -15.70 -16.73
CA LEU A 15 4.23 -16.24 -17.63
C LEU A 15 3.63 -16.90 -18.88
N LYS A 16 2.51 -17.62 -18.74
CA LYS A 16 1.79 -18.20 -19.88
C LYS A 16 1.24 -17.11 -20.80
N PHE A 17 0.61 -16.08 -20.23
CA PHE A 17 0.11 -14.93 -20.97
C PHE A 17 1.24 -14.24 -21.74
N ALA A 18 2.33 -13.88 -21.05
CA ALA A 18 3.47 -13.22 -21.69
C ALA A 18 4.07 -14.06 -22.82
N LYS A 19 4.15 -15.39 -22.64
CA LYS A 19 4.61 -16.30 -23.69
C LYS A 19 3.64 -16.35 -24.88
N ALA A 20 2.33 -16.42 -24.63
CA ALA A 20 1.31 -16.52 -25.67
C ALA A 20 1.29 -15.28 -26.57
N TYR A 21 1.50 -14.09 -25.98
CA TYR A 21 1.49 -12.81 -26.68
C TYR A 21 2.88 -12.22 -26.93
N HIS A 22 3.92 -13.05 -26.82
CA HIS A 22 5.32 -12.66 -27.09
C HIS A 22 5.81 -11.40 -26.35
N LEU A 23 5.30 -11.17 -25.13
CA LEU A 23 5.68 -10.03 -24.30
C LEU A 23 7.04 -10.28 -23.63
N ASP A 24 7.94 -9.32 -23.79
CA ASP A 24 9.24 -9.31 -23.14
C ASP A 24 9.15 -8.71 -21.73
N LEU A 25 8.97 -9.58 -20.73
CA LEU A 25 8.89 -9.19 -19.32
C LEU A 25 10.21 -8.66 -18.72
N SER A 26 11.31 -8.62 -19.48
CA SER A 26 12.52 -7.93 -19.05
C SER A 26 12.48 -6.42 -19.32
N LYS A 27 11.51 -5.97 -20.13
CA LYS A 27 11.31 -4.58 -20.51
C LYS A 27 10.09 -3.98 -19.80
N LYS A 28 10.09 -2.65 -19.76
CA LYS A 28 8.96 -1.87 -19.26
C LYS A 28 7.78 -1.94 -20.25
N LEU A 29 6.75 -2.72 -19.92
CA LEU A 29 5.52 -2.82 -20.72
C LEU A 29 4.75 -1.50 -20.69
N SER A 30 4.41 -0.98 -21.87
CA SER A 30 3.60 0.23 -22.02
C SER A 30 2.11 -0.10 -22.02
N SER A 31 1.27 0.92 -21.80
CA SER A 31 -0.17 0.76 -22.00
C SER A 31 -0.52 0.40 -23.44
N LYS A 32 0.29 0.82 -24.42
CA LYS A 32 0.03 0.55 -25.84
C LYS A 32 0.16 -0.94 -26.16
N ASP A 33 1.19 -1.59 -25.62
CA ASP A 33 1.41 -3.05 -25.81
C ASP A 33 0.20 -3.86 -25.31
N LEU A 34 -0.42 -3.41 -24.22
CA LEU A 34 -1.60 -4.05 -23.62
C LEU A 34 -2.90 -3.69 -24.34
N GLU A 35 -2.98 -2.48 -24.90
CA GLU A 35 -4.13 -2.00 -25.67
C GLU A 35 -4.31 -2.80 -26.96
N GLU A 36 -3.21 -3.03 -27.69
CA GLU A 36 -3.21 -3.82 -28.92
C GLU A 36 -3.76 -5.24 -28.66
N ILE A 37 -3.33 -5.90 -27.58
CA ILE A 37 -3.86 -7.22 -27.18
C ILE A 37 -5.35 -7.15 -26.85
N LEU A 38 -5.80 -6.14 -26.08
CA LEU A 38 -7.22 -5.99 -25.76
C LEU A 38 -8.10 -5.85 -27.01
N ILE A 39 -7.64 -5.06 -27.98
CA ILE A 39 -8.37 -4.82 -29.23
C ILE A 39 -8.36 -6.06 -30.11
N GLU A 40 -7.18 -6.61 -30.40
CA GLU A 40 -7.01 -7.66 -31.42
C GLU A 40 -7.52 -9.02 -30.92
N GLU A 41 -7.28 -9.35 -29.66
CA GLU A 41 -7.53 -10.71 -29.13
C GLU A 41 -8.85 -10.80 -28.38
N TYR A 42 -9.22 -9.73 -27.67
CA TYR A 42 -10.43 -9.71 -26.85
C TYR A 42 -11.57 -8.89 -27.49
N GLY A 43 -11.30 -8.16 -28.58
CA GLY A 43 -12.29 -7.40 -29.33
C GLY A 43 -12.78 -6.15 -28.59
N TYR A 44 -11.92 -5.53 -27.80
CA TYR A 44 -12.27 -4.31 -27.06
C TYR A 44 -12.36 -3.10 -27.98
N ILE A 45 -13.28 -2.20 -27.65
CA ILE A 45 -13.34 -0.85 -28.22
C ILE A 45 -12.91 0.12 -27.13
N ILE A 46 -11.83 0.86 -27.35
CA ILE A 46 -11.32 1.83 -26.39
C ILE A 46 -11.93 3.20 -26.68
N ASN A 47 -12.60 3.77 -25.68
CA ASN A 47 -13.12 5.13 -25.74
C ASN A 47 -12.49 5.97 -24.62
N ASN A 48 -11.84 7.06 -25.02
CA ASN A 48 -11.26 8.03 -24.11
C ASN A 48 -12.15 9.27 -24.08
N GLY A 49 -12.53 9.75 -22.90
CA GLY A 49 -13.20 11.05 -22.75
C GLY A 49 -14.72 10.99 -22.52
N GLU A 50 -15.36 9.83 -22.62
CA GLU A 50 -16.82 9.73 -22.42
C GLU A 50 -17.23 10.01 -20.97
N LEU A 51 -16.38 9.63 -20.00
CA LEU A 51 -16.69 9.77 -18.57
C LEU A 51 -16.77 11.23 -18.14
N GLU A 52 -15.96 12.09 -18.76
CA GLU A 52 -15.84 13.53 -18.47
C GLU A 52 -17.12 14.31 -18.79
N LYS A 53 -18.01 13.74 -19.61
CA LYS A 53 -19.33 14.34 -19.87
C LYS A 53 -20.24 14.34 -18.65
N TYR A 54 -19.88 13.61 -17.60
CA TYR A 54 -20.67 13.44 -16.38
C TYR A 54 -19.88 13.91 -15.16
N GLU A 55 -20.24 15.06 -14.60
CA GLU A 55 -19.59 15.63 -13.41
C GLU A 55 -19.54 14.65 -12.22
N ALA A 56 -20.59 13.85 -12.03
CA ALA A 56 -20.67 12.85 -10.97
C ALA A 56 -19.62 11.72 -11.09
N LEU A 57 -18.98 11.57 -12.25
CA LEU A 57 -17.99 10.54 -12.55
C LEU A 57 -16.53 11.04 -12.45
N GLU A 58 -16.28 12.24 -11.92
CA GLU A 58 -14.92 12.83 -11.75
C GLU A 58 -13.88 11.86 -11.14
N ASN A 59 -14.33 10.94 -10.27
CA ASN A 59 -13.43 10.00 -9.59
C ASN A 59 -13.36 8.61 -10.26
N LEU A 60 -14.12 8.38 -11.32
CA LEU A 60 -14.17 7.12 -12.06
C LEU A 60 -13.09 7.11 -13.13
N ARG A 61 -12.25 6.07 -13.14
CA ARG A 61 -11.14 5.92 -14.09
C ARG A 61 -11.51 5.09 -15.29
N SER A 62 -12.33 4.07 -15.09
CA SER A 62 -12.79 3.21 -16.17
C SER A 62 -14.17 2.63 -15.92
N LEU A 63 -14.88 2.38 -17.02
CA LEU A 63 -16.12 1.62 -17.08
C LEU A 63 -16.08 0.69 -18.31
N PHE A 64 -16.17 -0.62 -18.09
CA PHE A 64 -16.32 -1.60 -19.14
C PHE A 64 -17.80 -1.89 -19.37
N VAL A 65 -18.23 -1.86 -20.62
CA VAL A 65 -19.60 -2.20 -21.06
C VAL A 65 -19.51 -3.55 -21.80
N PRO A 66 -19.92 -4.67 -21.18
CA PRO A 66 -19.72 -6.01 -21.74
C PRO A 66 -20.44 -6.23 -23.08
N GLU A 67 -21.64 -5.69 -23.24
CA GLU A 67 -22.50 -5.91 -24.41
C GLU A 67 -21.85 -5.41 -25.71
N THR A 68 -21.12 -4.31 -25.62
CA THR A 68 -20.41 -3.67 -26.74
C THR A 68 -18.90 -3.85 -26.66
N LYS A 69 -18.40 -4.57 -25.64
CA LYS A 69 -16.98 -4.69 -25.28
C LYS A 69 -16.25 -3.33 -25.24
N THR A 70 -16.96 -2.28 -24.84
CA THR A 70 -16.39 -0.93 -24.84
C THR A 70 -15.78 -0.62 -23.49
N LEU A 71 -14.50 -0.26 -23.47
CA LEU A 71 -13.82 0.23 -22.28
C LEU A 71 -13.74 1.75 -22.34
N LEU A 72 -14.58 2.40 -21.53
CA LEU A 72 -14.55 3.84 -21.30
C LEU A 72 -13.43 4.16 -20.32
N LEU A 73 -12.61 5.16 -20.65
CA LEU A 73 -11.49 5.60 -19.84
C LEU A 73 -11.58 7.10 -19.61
N SER A 74 -11.26 7.49 -18.38
CA SER A 74 -11.09 8.90 -18.07
C SER A 74 -9.85 9.46 -18.77
N ALA A 75 -9.95 10.69 -19.27
CA ALA A 75 -8.86 11.43 -19.88
C ALA A 75 -7.74 11.79 -18.88
N ASP A 76 -8.05 11.86 -17.58
CA ASP A 76 -7.11 12.26 -16.53
C ASP A 76 -6.23 11.11 -16.02
N ILE A 77 -6.43 9.89 -16.53
CA ILE A 77 -5.57 8.76 -16.17
C ILE A 77 -4.19 8.92 -16.82
N ASN A 78 -3.14 8.75 -16.02
CA ASN A 78 -1.79 8.71 -16.55
C ASN A 78 -1.46 7.34 -17.17
N GLU A 79 -0.32 7.28 -17.83
CA GLU A 79 0.14 6.08 -18.51
C GLU A 79 0.14 4.85 -17.57
N ALA A 80 0.75 4.94 -16.38
CA ALA A 80 0.86 3.80 -15.46
C ALA A 80 -0.52 3.31 -14.96
N GLN A 81 -1.48 4.23 -14.82
CA GLN A 81 -2.87 3.88 -14.48
C GLN A 81 -3.58 3.19 -15.63
N ARG A 82 -3.39 3.68 -16.86
CA ARG A 82 -3.92 3.07 -18.08
C ARG A 82 -3.36 1.66 -18.26
N ALA A 83 -2.04 1.49 -18.15
CA ALA A 83 -1.39 0.18 -18.19
C ALA A 83 -1.96 -0.77 -17.14
N PHE A 84 -2.18 -0.31 -15.90
CA PHE A 84 -2.79 -1.12 -14.85
C PHE A 84 -4.25 -1.51 -15.15
N ILE A 85 -5.07 -0.58 -15.69
CA ILE A 85 -6.44 -0.88 -16.08
C ILE A 85 -6.46 -1.94 -17.19
N TYR A 86 -5.64 -1.77 -18.23
CA TYR A 86 -5.56 -2.75 -19.31
C TYR A 86 -5.05 -4.11 -18.85
N ALA A 87 -3.97 -4.15 -18.06
CA ALA A 87 -3.44 -5.39 -17.50
C ALA A 87 -4.48 -6.12 -16.63
N LYS A 88 -5.34 -5.38 -15.94
CA LYS A 88 -6.42 -5.96 -15.14
C LYS A 88 -7.57 -6.49 -15.99
N GLU A 89 -7.96 -5.77 -17.05
CA GLU A 89 -8.95 -6.25 -18.01
C GLU A 89 -8.45 -7.51 -18.74
N ILE A 90 -7.19 -7.54 -19.15
CA ILE A 90 -6.51 -8.74 -19.65
C ILE A 90 -6.60 -9.86 -18.61
N GLY A 91 -6.28 -9.58 -17.34
CA GLY A 91 -6.38 -10.55 -16.26
C GLY A 91 -7.76 -11.16 -16.14
N TYR A 92 -8.84 -10.37 -16.26
CA TYR A 92 -10.19 -10.92 -16.26
C TYR A 92 -10.47 -11.83 -17.46
N ASN A 93 -10.02 -11.46 -18.66
CA ASN A 93 -10.26 -12.27 -19.85
C ASN A 93 -9.42 -13.55 -19.87
N PHE A 94 -8.11 -13.44 -19.64
CA PHE A 94 -7.17 -14.56 -19.68
C PHE A 94 -7.44 -15.61 -18.60
N LEU A 95 -7.84 -15.17 -17.40
CA LEU A 95 -8.20 -16.07 -16.30
C LEU A 95 -9.66 -16.55 -16.37
N ALA A 96 -10.41 -16.12 -17.39
CA ALA A 96 -11.82 -16.45 -17.61
C ALA A 96 -12.74 -16.12 -16.42
N TYR A 97 -12.52 -14.98 -15.76
CA TYR A 97 -13.36 -14.52 -14.66
C TYR A 97 -14.57 -13.73 -15.17
N THR A 98 -15.76 -14.31 -15.00
CA THR A 98 -17.04 -13.74 -15.43
C THR A 98 -17.71 -12.89 -14.34
N ASP A 99 -17.68 -13.34 -13.08
CA ASP A 99 -18.17 -12.56 -11.94
C ASP A 99 -17.14 -11.49 -11.55
N ARG A 100 -17.22 -10.33 -12.21
CA ARG A 100 -16.20 -9.27 -12.10
C ARG A 100 -16.79 -7.88 -11.92
N LEU A 101 -15.92 -6.95 -11.53
CA LEU A 101 -16.25 -5.53 -11.51
C LEU A 101 -16.03 -4.90 -12.88
N TYR A 102 -16.98 -4.09 -13.31
CA TYR A 102 -16.92 -3.36 -14.57
C TYR A 102 -16.45 -1.91 -14.42
N SER A 103 -16.42 -1.38 -13.19
CA SER A 103 -16.01 -0.01 -12.89
C SER A 103 -14.75 0.02 -12.02
N PHE A 104 -13.95 1.08 -12.16
CA PHE A 104 -12.79 1.32 -11.30
C PHE A 104 -12.54 2.82 -11.11
N PRO A 105 -12.25 3.31 -9.88
CA PRO A 105 -12.22 2.61 -8.59
C PRO A 105 -13.57 2.63 -7.86
N TRP A 106 -14.66 3.08 -8.48
CA TRP A 106 -16.00 2.91 -7.89
C TRP A 106 -16.36 1.44 -7.90
N ILE A 107 -16.80 0.92 -6.75
CA ILE A 107 -17.03 -0.50 -6.55
C ILE A 107 -18.35 -0.68 -5.80
N LYS A 108 -19.21 -1.52 -6.36
CA LYS A 108 -20.35 -2.11 -5.66
C LYS A 108 -20.25 -3.62 -5.86
N PHE A 109 -19.87 -4.33 -4.80
CA PHE A 109 -19.82 -5.79 -4.83
C PHE A 109 -21.21 -6.35 -4.59
N GLU A 110 -21.63 -7.27 -5.46
CA GLU A 110 -22.92 -7.97 -5.34
C GLU A 110 -22.75 -9.34 -4.70
N ASN A 111 -21.58 -9.96 -4.88
CA ASN A 111 -21.25 -11.26 -4.31
C ASN A 111 -19.76 -11.35 -3.93
N PHE A 112 -19.41 -12.44 -3.25
CA PHE A 112 -18.03 -12.69 -2.81
C PHE A 112 -17.08 -12.98 -3.97
N ASP A 113 -17.55 -13.66 -5.02
CA ASP A 113 -16.73 -14.00 -6.18
C ASP A 113 -16.20 -12.76 -6.89
N GLN A 114 -17.00 -11.70 -7.02
CA GLN A 114 -16.55 -10.40 -7.53
C GLN A 114 -15.41 -9.80 -6.70
N VAL A 115 -15.41 -9.98 -5.37
CA VAL A 115 -14.32 -9.52 -4.51
C VAL A 115 -13.05 -10.29 -4.83
N LEU A 116 -13.15 -11.61 -4.92
CA LEU A 116 -12.03 -12.51 -5.13
C LEU A 116 -11.44 -12.37 -6.54
N ASN A 117 -12.28 -12.36 -7.57
CA ASN A 117 -11.88 -12.21 -8.97
C ASN A 117 -11.26 -10.83 -9.22
N ASN A 118 -11.81 -9.77 -8.63
CA ASN A 118 -11.19 -8.44 -8.67
C ASN A 118 -9.81 -8.43 -8.00
N PHE A 119 -9.65 -9.14 -6.88
CA PHE A 119 -8.35 -9.30 -6.23
C PHE A 119 -7.36 -10.05 -7.12
N TYR A 120 -7.75 -11.21 -7.69
CA TYR A 120 -6.89 -12.01 -8.56
C TYR A 120 -6.51 -11.29 -9.85
N ALA A 121 -7.45 -10.60 -10.51
CA ALA A 121 -7.15 -9.79 -11.68
C ALA A 121 -6.20 -8.61 -11.34
N SER A 122 -6.35 -8.00 -10.15
CA SER A 122 -5.43 -6.96 -9.69
C SER A 122 -4.03 -7.51 -9.37
N TYR A 123 -3.94 -8.72 -8.81
CA TYR A 123 -2.68 -9.42 -8.60
C TYR A 123 -2.00 -9.74 -9.93
N PHE A 124 -2.75 -10.30 -10.88
CA PHE A 124 -2.26 -10.58 -12.25
C PHE A 124 -1.71 -9.32 -12.90
N ALA A 125 -2.44 -8.20 -12.84
CA ALA A 125 -2.00 -6.92 -13.38
C ALA A 125 -0.69 -6.44 -12.74
N GLY A 126 -0.58 -6.52 -11.42
CA GLY A 126 0.64 -6.17 -10.69
C GLY A 126 1.83 -7.06 -11.03
N ALA A 127 1.59 -8.36 -11.20
CA ALA A 127 2.62 -9.33 -11.57
C ALA A 127 3.08 -9.20 -13.03
N LEU A 128 2.18 -8.84 -13.94
CA LEU A 128 2.49 -8.55 -15.34
C LEU A 128 3.32 -7.27 -15.50
N LEU A 129 2.92 -6.18 -14.83
CA LEU A 129 3.59 -4.89 -14.92
C LEU A 129 4.88 -4.79 -14.08
N ILE A 130 5.00 -5.63 -13.05
CA ILE A 130 6.16 -5.68 -12.15
C ILE A 130 6.59 -7.16 -11.99
N PRO A 131 7.27 -7.73 -13.00
CA PRO A 131 7.62 -9.14 -13.03
C PRO A 131 8.57 -9.53 -11.89
N LYS A 132 8.27 -10.65 -11.22
CA LYS A 132 9.09 -11.14 -10.08
C LYS A 132 10.54 -11.44 -10.48
N THR A 133 10.74 -11.86 -11.72
CA THR A 133 12.03 -12.23 -12.31
C THR A 133 12.97 -11.03 -12.43
N GLN A 134 12.44 -9.82 -12.64
CA GLN A 134 13.21 -8.58 -12.68
C GLN A 134 13.32 -7.93 -11.30
N LEU A 135 12.22 -7.89 -10.55
CA LEU A 135 12.17 -7.19 -9.26
C LEU A 135 13.02 -7.87 -8.17
N THR A 136 13.02 -9.20 -8.12
CA THR A 136 13.71 -9.93 -7.04
C THR A 136 15.22 -9.69 -7.03
N PRO A 137 15.96 -9.84 -8.16
CA PRO A 137 17.38 -9.53 -8.19
C PRO A 137 17.71 -8.07 -7.84
N GLN A 138 16.91 -7.12 -8.32
CA GLN A 138 17.08 -5.68 -8.04
C GLN A 138 16.95 -5.37 -6.54
N LEU A 139 15.94 -5.95 -5.87
CA LEU A 139 15.77 -5.81 -4.42
C LEU A 139 16.90 -6.50 -3.66
N GLU A 140 17.36 -7.66 -4.13
CA GLU A 140 18.47 -8.38 -3.51
C GLU A 140 19.77 -7.55 -3.51
N GLU A 141 20.04 -6.82 -4.59
CA GLU A 141 21.18 -5.91 -4.63
C GLU A 141 21.07 -4.79 -3.58
N VAL A 142 19.91 -4.14 -3.49
CA VAL A 142 19.69 -3.08 -2.47
C VAL A 142 19.83 -3.66 -1.07
N PHE A 143 19.27 -4.83 -0.81
CA PHE A 143 19.32 -5.47 0.52
C PHE A 143 20.73 -5.92 0.93
N LYS A 144 21.62 -6.19 -0.02
CA LYS A 144 23.04 -6.55 0.25
C LYS A 144 23.90 -5.33 0.61
N GLU A 145 23.46 -4.12 0.31
CA GLU A 145 24.23 -2.91 0.62
C GLU A 145 24.25 -2.62 2.13
N GLY A 146 25.44 -2.35 2.67
CA GLY A 146 25.61 -2.01 4.09
C GLY A 146 25.09 -0.62 4.47
N LYS A 147 24.82 0.23 3.48
CA LYS A 147 24.17 1.54 3.61
C LYS A 147 23.01 1.61 2.63
N PHE A 148 21.94 2.28 3.01
CA PHE A 148 20.76 2.40 2.17
C PHE A 148 20.98 3.48 1.10
N ASN A 149 20.91 3.08 -0.17
CA ASN A 149 20.97 4.00 -1.30
C ASN A 149 19.54 4.32 -1.80
N ALA A 150 19.06 5.52 -1.45
CA ALA A 150 17.73 5.98 -1.83
C ALA A 150 17.56 6.10 -3.35
N ASP A 151 18.56 6.61 -4.07
CA ASP A 151 18.50 6.79 -5.52
C ASP A 151 18.42 5.44 -6.25
N LYS A 152 19.16 4.44 -5.76
CA LYS A 152 19.06 3.08 -6.29
C LYS A 152 17.68 2.47 -6.04
N PHE A 153 17.11 2.65 -4.85
CA PHE A 153 15.75 2.17 -4.57
C PHE A 153 14.68 2.89 -5.41
N LEU A 154 14.81 4.21 -5.60
CA LEU A 154 13.90 4.99 -6.43
C LEU A 154 14.01 4.62 -7.92
N SER A 155 15.22 4.39 -8.44
CA SER A 155 15.38 3.95 -9.83
C SER A 155 14.73 2.58 -10.08
N ILE A 156 14.70 1.67 -9.09
CA ILE A 156 13.94 0.42 -9.18
C ILE A 156 12.44 0.70 -9.31
N ILE A 157 11.88 1.66 -8.57
CA ILE A 157 10.46 2.03 -8.69
C ILE A 157 10.17 2.57 -10.10
N ASP A 158 11.02 3.44 -10.61
CA ASP A 158 10.83 4.12 -11.90
C ASP A 158 11.04 3.21 -13.12
N ASN A 159 11.77 2.11 -12.95
CA ASN A 159 12.00 1.08 -13.98
C ASN A 159 10.71 0.40 -14.44
N TYR A 160 9.67 0.39 -13.59
CA TYR A 160 8.39 -0.23 -13.91
C TYR A 160 7.37 0.78 -14.40
N ASN A 161 6.39 0.27 -15.13
CA ASN A 161 5.29 1.08 -15.61
C ASN A 161 4.14 1.13 -14.62
N ALA A 162 4.46 1.60 -13.41
CA ALA A 162 3.62 1.44 -12.26
C ALA A 162 3.71 2.65 -11.33
N SER A 163 2.62 2.92 -10.62
CA SER A 163 2.66 3.92 -9.56
C SER A 163 3.45 3.40 -8.34
N PRO A 164 3.96 4.28 -7.46
CA PRO A 164 4.53 3.85 -6.19
C PRO A 164 3.55 3.00 -5.37
N GLU A 165 2.25 3.26 -5.45
CA GLU A 165 1.24 2.42 -4.79
C GLU A 165 1.25 0.98 -5.30
N SER A 166 1.30 0.79 -6.62
CA SER A 166 1.37 -0.53 -7.24
C SER A 166 2.68 -1.25 -6.92
N PHE A 167 3.81 -0.53 -6.91
CA PHE A 167 5.11 -1.08 -6.53
C PHE A 167 5.12 -1.60 -5.09
N TYR A 168 4.66 -0.79 -4.13
CA TYR A 168 4.63 -1.19 -2.73
C TYR A 168 3.62 -2.32 -2.48
N GLN A 169 2.49 -2.35 -3.21
CA GLN A 169 1.59 -3.51 -3.17
C GLN A 169 2.30 -4.77 -3.69
N ARG A 170 3.06 -4.68 -4.79
CA ARG A 170 3.84 -5.79 -5.30
C ARG A 170 4.87 -6.30 -4.30
N LEU A 171 5.52 -5.41 -3.54
CA LEU A 171 6.43 -5.81 -2.46
C LEU A 171 5.74 -6.71 -1.43
N THR A 172 4.45 -6.47 -1.12
CA THR A 172 3.70 -7.33 -0.20
C THR A 172 3.46 -8.74 -0.75
N ASN A 173 3.63 -8.98 -2.06
CA ASN A 173 3.60 -10.32 -2.66
C ASN A 173 5.00 -10.96 -2.67
N ILE A 174 6.03 -10.17 -3.00
CA ILE A 174 7.38 -10.67 -3.24
C ILE A 174 8.17 -10.91 -1.96
N LEU A 175 8.12 -9.97 -1.00
CA LEU A 175 8.93 -10.02 0.22
C LEU A 175 8.66 -11.27 1.08
N PRO A 176 7.40 -11.70 1.31
CA PRO A 176 7.12 -12.89 2.12
C PRO A 176 7.65 -14.17 1.50
N ASN A 177 7.55 -14.32 0.18
CA ASN A 177 7.86 -15.57 -0.50
C ASN A 177 9.34 -15.69 -0.89
N PHE A 178 9.92 -14.64 -1.49
CA PHE A 178 11.30 -14.69 -2.02
C PHE A 178 12.36 -14.30 -0.99
N PHE A 179 12.00 -13.47 -0.01
CA PHE A 179 12.92 -13.02 1.02
C PHE A 179 12.62 -13.61 2.40
N ALA A 180 11.53 -14.37 2.54
CA ALA A 180 11.01 -14.85 3.81
C ALA A 180 10.73 -13.69 4.79
N ILE A 181 10.31 -12.52 4.30
CA ILE A 181 9.97 -11.36 5.14
C ILE A 181 8.44 -11.31 5.25
N GLN A 182 7.89 -12.10 6.18
CA GLN A 182 6.44 -12.23 6.38
C GLN A 182 5.89 -11.20 7.37
N ASN A 183 6.72 -10.77 8.32
CA ASN A 183 6.34 -9.81 9.35
C ASN A 183 6.42 -8.39 8.78
N LEU A 184 5.40 -8.01 8.01
CA LEU A 184 5.28 -6.70 7.40
C LEU A 184 3.86 -6.13 7.50
N PHE A 185 3.80 -4.80 7.38
CA PHE A 185 2.56 -4.07 7.19
C PHE A 185 2.63 -3.16 5.96
N PHE A 186 1.48 -2.83 5.41
CA PHE A 186 1.29 -1.84 4.36
C PHE A 186 0.27 -0.79 4.82
N LEU A 187 0.58 0.49 4.61
CA LEU A 187 -0.31 1.61 4.93
C LEU A 187 -0.51 2.51 3.72
N ARG A 188 -1.75 2.93 3.52
CA ARG A 188 -2.09 4.03 2.61
C ARG A 188 -2.78 5.15 3.37
N PHE A 189 -2.12 6.30 3.46
CA PHE A 189 -2.72 7.52 3.98
C PHE A 189 -3.17 8.44 2.85
N THR A 190 -4.18 9.25 3.16
CA THR A 190 -4.57 10.40 2.36
C THR A 190 -4.65 11.63 3.23
N HIS A 191 -4.29 12.77 2.65
CA HIS A 191 -4.27 14.05 3.33
C HIS A 191 -4.68 15.16 2.37
N ARG A 192 -5.61 16.01 2.79
CA ARG A 192 -6.03 17.20 2.05
C ARG A 192 -5.25 18.41 2.55
N LEU A 193 -4.75 19.22 1.63
CA LEU A 193 -4.06 20.47 1.93
C LEU A 193 -4.89 21.33 2.89
N GLY A 194 -4.25 21.85 3.94
CA GLY A 194 -4.89 22.68 4.95
C GLY A 194 -5.66 21.91 6.04
N SER A 195 -5.90 20.62 5.87
CA SER A 195 -6.49 19.78 6.92
C SER A 195 -5.45 19.46 7.99
N LYS A 196 -5.89 19.28 9.24
CA LYS A 196 -5.06 18.66 10.30
C LYS A 196 -5.25 17.14 10.37
N LYS A 197 -6.21 16.59 9.62
CA LYS A 197 -6.55 15.17 9.64
C LYS A 197 -5.78 14.40 8.58
N TYR A 198 -5.42 13.16 8.92
CA TYR A 198 -4.85 12.19 8.02
C TYR A 198 -5.75 10.96 8.06
N HIS A 199 -6.09 10.44 6.90
CA HIS A 199 -7.02 9.32 6.78
C HIS A 199 -6.28 8.09 6.31
N LEU A 200 -6.22 7.06 7.16
CA LEU A 200 -5.78 5.73 6.78
C LEU A 200 -6.88 5.12 5.89
N LYS A 201 -6.58 4.89 4.62
CA LYS A 201 -7.53 4.39 3.63
C LYS A 201 -7.37 2.90 3.36
N LYS A 202 -6.16 2.37 3.53
CA LYS A 202 -5.87 0.94 3.44
C LYS A 202 -4.82 0.58 4.46
N GLU A 203 -5.03 -0.58 5.07
CA GLU A 203 -4.12 -1.18 6.01
C GLU A 203 -4.12 -2.68 5.74
N LEU A 204 -2.93 -3.25 5.64
CA LEU A 204 -2.73 -4.68 5.49
C LEU A 204 -1.60 -5.09 6.43
N HIS A 205 -1.79 -6.19 7.12
CA HIS A 205 -0.76 -6.88 7.88
C HIS A 205 -0.73 -8.32 7.40
N LEU A 206 0.47 -8.88 7.21
CA LEU A 206 0.61 -10.27 6.77
C LEU A 206 0.83 -11.25 7.92
N SER A 207 1.27 -10.76 9.08
CA SER A 207 1.49 -11.54 10.29
C SER A 207 0.73 -10.96 11.47
N HIS A 208 0.41 -11.78 12.47
CA HIS A 208 -0.31 -11.39 13.69
C HIS A 208 0.48 -10.51 14.69
N GLN A 209 1.76 -10.19 14.44
CA GLN A 209 2.55 -9.26 15.27
C GLN A 209 2.31 -7.82 14.75
N HIS A 210 1.45 -7.05 15.43
CA HIS A 210 0.92 -5.79 14.88
C HIS A 210 1.33 -4.55 15.65
N SER A 211 1.61 -3.46 14.93
CA SER A 211 1.04 -2.13 15.25
C SER A 211 1.27 -1.12 14.11
N PRO A 212 0.32 -1.00 13.16
CA PRO A 212 -0.70 0.04 13.35
C PRO A 212 -2.09 -0.49 13.72
N ARG A 213 -2.87 0.37 14.40
CA ARG A 213 -4.32 0.59 14.18
C ARG A 213 -4.85 1.71 15.07
N ALA A 214 -5.70 2.55 14.48
CA ALA A 214 -6.98 2.94 15.08
C ALA A 214 -7.94 3.28 13.92
N ASN A 215 -8.62 2.25 13.41
CA ASN A 215 -9.79 2.46 12.55
C ASN A 215 -11.02 2.60 13.45
N GLU A 216 -11.86 3.61 13.16
CA GLU A 216 -13.14 3.96 13.82
C GLU A 216 -13.11 4.77 15.12
N THR A 217 -11.96 5.27 15.56
CA THR A 217 -11.91 6.32 16.60
C THR A 217 -11.40 7.63 15.99
N ASN A 218 -11.97 8.77 16.39
CA ASN A 218 -11.53 10.12 15.95
C ASN A 218 -10.18 10.51 16.64
N GLU A 219 -9.24 9.56 16.65
CA GLU A 219 -7.91 9.65 17.25
C GLU A 219 -6.88 10.20 16.26
N HIS A 220 -5.74 10.65 16.78
CA HIS A 220 -4.71 11.31 16.01
C HIS A 220 -3.48 10.41 15.84
N TYR A 221 -3.30 9.90 14.62
CA TYR A 221 -2.10 9.15 14.24
C TYR A 221 -0.79 9.87 14.61
N CYS A 222 0.21 9.08 15.02
CA CYS A 222 1.51 9.60 15.43
C CYS A 222 2.17 10.42 14.32
N ARG A 223 2.41 11.71 14.59
CA ARG A 223 3.06 12.64 13.67
C ARG A 223 4.54 12.35 13.41
N ARG A 224 5.14 11.45 14.19
CA ARG A 224 6.52 10.97 14.03
C ARG A 224 6.65 9.81 13.04
N TRP A 225 5.55 9.36 12.45
CA TRP A 225 5.63 8.34 11.39
C TRP A 225 6.13 8.97 10.10
N VAL A 226 7.14 8.32 9.50
CA VAL A 226 7.62 8.66 8.15
C VAL A 226 6.48 8.69 7.13
N SER A 227 5.48 7.80 7.27
CA SER A 227 4.25 7.76 6.48
C SER A 227 3.48 9.08 6.42
N LEU A 228 3.48 9.85 7.51
CA LEU A 228 2.84 11.17 7.57
C LEU A 228 3.82 12.29 7.26
N LYS A 229 5.10 12.11 7.61
CA LYS A 229 6.18 13.05 7.32
C LYS A 229 6.29 13.31 5.81
N VAL A 230 6.33 12.26 4.98
CA VAL A 230 6.44 12.42 3.51
C VAL A 230 5.27 13.19 2.89
N LEU A 231 4.08 13.19 3.52
CA LEU A 231 2.93 13.97 3.07
C LEU A 231 3.12 15.47 3.33
N ASN A 232 3.83 15.82 4.40
CA ASN A 232 4.19 17.21 4.69
C ASN A 232 5.37 17.63 3.81
N ASP A 233 6.34 16.75 3.61
CA ASP A 233 7.54 17.02 2.81
C ASP A 233 7.17 17.28 1.34
N ILE A 234 6.32 16.46 0.73
CA ILE A 234 5.90 16.67 -0.68
C ILE A 234 5.14 18.00 -0.88
N LYS A 235 4.38 18.44 0.13
CA LYS A 235 3.72 19.74 0.10
C LYS A 235 4.74 20.88 0.09
N MET A 236 5.85 20.75 0.80
CA MET A 236 6.88 21.79 0.86
C MET A 236 7.80 21.74 -0.35
N SER A 237 8.19 20.54 -0.78
CA SER A 237 9.16 20.34 -1.86
C SER A 237 8.54 20.51 -3.25
N GLN A 238 7.22 20.35 -3.38
CA GLN A 238 6.50 20.36 -4.66
C GLN A 238 7.03 19.34 -5.68
N LYS A 239 7.74 18.30 -5.21
CA LYS A 239 8.20 17.20 -6.06
C LYS A 239 7.02 16.34 -6.51
N LYS A 240 7.19 15.64 -7.65
CA LYS A 240 6.21 14.65 -8.12
C LYS A 240 6.12 13.44 -7.18
N HIS A 241 7.24 13.06 -6.59
CA HIS A 241 7.39 11.93 -5.69
C HIS A 241 8.34 12.33 -4.55
N GLU A 242 7.90 12.14 -3.32
CA GLU A 242 8.75 12.28 -2.13
C GLU A 242 8.92 10.91 -1.49
N PHE A 243 10.14 10.60 -1.03
CA PHE A 243 10.46 9.33 -0.40
C PHE A 243 11.29 9.57 0.85
N ASP A 244 11.05 8.76 1.88
CA ASP A 244 11.88 8.74 3.09
C ASP A 244 11.83 7.37 3.76
N ILE A 245 12.82 7.10 4.61
CA ILE A 245 13.00 5.86 5.36
C ILE A 245 13.26 6.14 6.84
N GLN A 246 12.69 5.31 7.71
CA GLN A 246 12.80 5.48 9.15
C GLN A 246 12.82 4.13 9.86
N ILE A 247 13.55 4.03 10.97
CA ILE A 247 13.34 2.98 11.96
C ILE A 247 12.34 3.49 13.00
N SER A 248 11.16 2.89 13.02
CA SER A 248 10.09 3.18 13.97
C SER A 248 10.21 2.25 15.17
N ASN A 249 10.57 2.79 16.33
CA ASN A 249 10.61 2.07 17.60
C ASN A 249 9.34 2.33 18.40
N TYR A 250 8.49 1.32 18.55
CA TYR A 250 7.21 1.43 19.27
C TYR A 250 7.44 1.24 20.76
N GLN A 251 7.30 2.34 21.51
CA GLN A 251 7.50 2.32 22.96
C GLN A 251 6.36 1.53 23.63
N GLY A 252 6.71 0.47 24.37
CA GLY A 252 5.78 -0.36 25.14
C GLY A 252 5.52 -1.75 24.53
N GLU A 253 5.63 -1.90 23.21
CA GLU A 253 5.43 -3.19 22.53
C GLU A 253 6.74 -3.93 22.23
N GLY A 254 7.89 -3.24 22.33
CA GLY A 254 9.20 -3.81 22.07
C GLY A 254 9.52 -4.07 20.58
N ASN A 255 8.59 -3.71 19.69
CA ASN A 255 8.73 -3.91 18.25
C ASN A 255 9.42 -2.72 17.57
N GLN A 256 10.33 -3.03 16.66
CA GLN A 256 10.98 -2.08 15.77
C GLN A 256 10.67 -2.42 14.32
N TYR A 257 10.37 -1.41 13.52
CA TYR A 257 10.12 -1.60 12.09
C TYR A 257 11.01 -0.67 11.28
N ILE A 258 11.67 -1.18 10.25
CA ILE A 258 12.18 -0.31 9.19
C ILE A 258 11.02 0.00 8.24
N VAL A 259 10.72 1.28 8.06
CA VAL A 259 9.56 1.76 7.32
C VAL A 259 10.05 2.58 6.14
N LEU A 260 9.73 2.14 4.94
CA LEU A 260 9.94 2.87 3.70
C LEU A 260 8.62 3.55 3.33
N SER A 261 8.66 4.80 2.88
CA SER A 261 7.45 5.53 2.55
C SER A 261 7.63 6.43 1.33
N SER A 262 6.64 6.38 0.44
CA SER A 262 6.51 7.26 -0.73
C SER A 262 5.27 8.12 -0.62
N ALA A 263 5.34 9.38 -1.06
CA ALA A 263 4.18 10.26 -1.24
C ALA A 263 4.09 10.76 -2.68
N THR A 264 2.86 10.94 -3.17
CA THR A 264 2.55 11.58 -4.46
C THR A 264 1.34 12.50 -4.30
N LYS A 265 1.16 13.46 -5.22
CA LYS A 265 -0.16 14.12 -5.41
C LYS A 265 -1.20 13.05 -5.77
N ASP A 266 -2.45 13.24 -5.35
CA ASP A 266 -3.58 12.47 -5.85
C ASP A 266 -3.89 12.95 -7.28
N PRO A 267 -3.93 12.06 -8.28
CA PRO A 267 -4.13 12.44 -9.66
C PRO A 267 -5.56 12.88 -9.98
N PHE A 268 -6.57 12.50 -9.18
CA PHE A 268 -7.99 12.82 -9.44
C PHE A 268 -8.58 13.82 -8.45
N LYS A 269 -7.82 14.19 -7.41
CA LYS A 269 -8.31 15.06 -6.35
C LYS A 269 -7.36 16.20 -6.12
N ASP A 270 -7.82 17.38 -6.48
CA ASP A 270 -7.05 18.59 -6.27
C ASP A 270 -6.75 18.84 -4.81
N ASN A 271 -5.53 19.33 -4.57
CA ASN A 271 -5.02 19.61 -3.23
C ASN A 271 -5.03 18.38 -2.29
N GLN A 272 -5.04 17.17 -2.84
CA GLN A 272 -4.92 15.94 -2.07
C GLN A 272 -3.60 15.24 -2.35
N TYR A 273 -3.03 14.66 -1.30
CA TYR A 273 -1.81 13.88 -1.32
C TYR A 273 -2.09 12.51 -0.73
N ARG A 274 -1.32 11.52 -1.19
CA ARG A 274 -1.36 10.16 -0.67
C ARG A 274 0.04 9.71 -0.32
N SER A 275 0.16 8.90 0.72
CA SER A 275 1.40 8.20 1.02
C SER A 275 1.15 6.72 1.13
N ILE A 276 2.16 5.97 0.70
CA ILE A 276 2.18 4.52 0.69
C ILE A 276 3.44 4.09 1.44
N SER A 277 3.27 3.24 2.43
CA SER A 277 4.39 2.79 3.26
C SER A 277 4.36 1.28 3.43
N ILE A 278 5.56 0.71 3.50
CA ILE A 278 5.76 -0.68 3.92
C ILE A 278 6.68 -0.69 5.14
N GLY A 279 6.25 -1.36 6.19
CA GLY A 279 7.04 -1.55 7.41
C GLY A 279 7.46 -3.01 7.54
N LEU A 280 8.74 -3.26 7.79
CA LEU A 280 9.30 -4.60 7.96
C LEU A 280 9.78 -4.76 9.40
N LEU A 281 9.29 -5.77 10.11
CA LEU A 281 9.67 -6.01 11.50
C LEU A 281 11.17 -6.34 11.60
N MET A 282 11.89 -5.56 12.39
CA MET A 282 13.29 -5.78 12.68
C MET A 282 13.43 -6.98 13.60
N ASN A 283 13.97 -8.06 13.05
CA ASN A 283 14.27 -9.28 13.79
C ASN A 283 15.53 -9.96 13.21
N LYS A 284 15.91 -11.09 13.80
CA LYS A 284 17.07 -11.88 13.33
C LYS A 284 16.93 -12.39 11.90
N GLN A 285 15.70 -12.54 11.40
CA GLN A 285 15.45 -12.99 10.03
C GLN A 285 15.65 -11.86 9.03
N LEU A 286 15.11 -10.67 9.31
CA LEU A 286 15.28 -9.48 8.47
C LEU A 286 16.76 -9.08 8.37
N SER A 287 17.50 -9.08 9.49
CA SER A 287 18.93 -8.72 9.53
C SER A 287 19.85 -9.67 8.75
N LYS A 288 19.42 -10.93 8.53
CA LYS A 288 20.15 -11.83 7.63
C LYS A 288 20.04 -11.39 6.16
N LYS A 289 18.91 -10.78 5.78
CA LYS A 289 18.57 -10.40 4.40
C LYS A 289 18.95 -8.95 4.09
N VAL A 290 18.59 -8.01 4.96
CA VAL A 290 18.79 -6.57 4.78
C VAL A 290 20.01 -6.11 5.60
N LYS A 291 21.05 -5.61 4.91
CA LYS A 291 22.35 -5.26 5.52
C LYS A 291 22.45 -3.83 6.02
N PHE A 292 21.65 -2.91 5.47
CA PHE A 292 21.61 -1.51 5.88
C PHE A 292 20.76 -1.23 7.13
N LEU A 293 20.30 -2.25 7.87
CA LEU A 293 19.48 -2.03 9.08
C LEU A 293 20.22 -1.25 10.18
N ASN A 294 21.56 -1.26 10.17
CA ASN A 294 22.41 -0.53 11.11
C ASN A 294 23.03 0.73 10.47
N ASP A 295 22.54 1.15 9.30
CA ASP A 295 23.04 2.36 8.65
C ASP A 295 22.73 3.59 9.53
N PRO A 296 23.77 4.30 10.02
CA PRO A 296 23.57 5.46 10.90
C PRO A 296 22.86 6.63 10.22
N SER A 297 22.75 6.63 8.89
CA SER A 297 21.96 7.64 8.16
C SER A 297 20.44 7.46 8.32
N ILE A 298 19.98 6.24 8.65
CA ILE A 298 18.56 5.95 8.84
C ILE A 298 18.14 6.39 10.24
N LYS A 299 17.22 7.36 10.29
CA LYS A 299 16.76 7.94 11.55
C LYS A 299 15.91 6.92 12.32
N THR A 300 16.33 6.64 13.56
CA THR A 300 15.49 5.90 14.53
C THR A 300 14.63 6.88 15.32
N GLN A 301 13.32 6.63 15.37
CA GLN A 301 12.35 7.47 16.08
C GLN A 301 11.54 6.66 17.08
N GLN A 302 11.34 7.22 18.27
CA GLN A 302 10.35 6.74 19.23
C GLN A 302 8.96 7.17 18.77
N VAL A 303 8.12 6.19 18.47
CA VAL A 303 6.77 6.39 17.93
C VAL A 303 5.71 5.72 18.80
N GLY A 304 4.48 6.19 18.68
CA GLY A 304 3.29 5.50 19.15
C GLY A 304 2.36 5.22 17.97
N VAL A 305 1.16 4.70 18.25
CA VAL A 305 0.13 4.49 17.21
C VAL A 305 -0.72 5.74 17.03
N THR A 306 -1.42 6.15 18.07
CA THR A 306 -2.17 7.40 18.15
C THR A 306 -1.76 8.21 19.37
N CYS A 307 -1.96 9.53 19.36
CA CYS A 307 -1.63 10.40 20.47
C CYS A 307 -2.38 9.99 21.74
N GLU A 308 -3.65 9.64 21.60
CA GLU A 308 -4.58 9.25 22.66
C GLU A 308 -4.14 7.99 23.42
N ARG A 309 -3.34 7.14 22.78
CA ARG A 309 -2.83 5.86 23.33
C ARG A 309 -1.33 5.87 23.57
N CYS A 310 -0.65 6.97 23.27
CA CYS A 310 0.81 7.01 23.26
C CYS A 310 1.38 7.27 24.65
N ALA A 311 2.27 6.39 25.13
CA ALA A 311 2.95 6.50 26.42
C ALA A 311 4.12 7.49 26.43
N ILE A 312 4.52 8.05 25.28
CA ILE A 312 5.63 9.03 25.18
C ILE A 312 5.21 10.33 25.88
N LYS A 313 5.76 10.60 27.07
CA LYS A 313 5.39 11.76 27.89
C LYS A 313 5.74 13.11 27.22
N ASN A 314 7.00 13.31 26.84
CA ASN A 314 7.52 14.60 26.36
C ASN A 314 7.49 14.70 24.82
N CYS A 315 6.35 14.37 24.20
CA CYS A 315 6.21 14.40 22.75
C CYS A 315 5.79 15.79 22.25
N LYS A 316 6.72 16.54 21.64
CA LYS A 316 6.45 17.87 21.03
C LYS A 316 5.46 17.83 19.86
N GLU A 317 5.32 16.67 19.22
CA GLU A 317 4.46 16.46 18.05
C GLU A 317 3.04 16.00 18.43
N ARG A 318 2.76 15.86 19.73
CA ARG A 318 1.52 15.31 20.27
C ARG A 318 0.34 16.22 19.91
N GLN A 319 -0.69 15.62 19.29
CA GLN A 319 -1.90 16.34 18.89
C GLN A 319 -3.02 16.26 19.94
N ASN A 320 -2.94 15.28 20.85
CA ASN A 320 -3.94 15.08 21.90
C ASN A 320 -3.31 14.42 23.14
N SER A 321 -3.90 14.64 24.32
CA SER A 321 -3.48 13.97 25.56
C SER A 321 -3.69 12.46 25.48
N ALA A 322 -2.97 11.70 26.32
CA ALA A 322 -3.05 10.23 26.34
C ALA A 322 -4.31 9.74 27.06
N ILE A 323 -5.49 10.24 26.66
CA ILE A 323 -6.79 10.01 27.33
C ILE A 323 -7.12 8.53 27.54
N VAL A 324 -6.67 7.65 26.65
CA VAL A 324 -6.91 6.21 26.78
C VAL A 324 -6.05 5.63 27.89
N LEU A 325 -4.79 6.06 28.01
CA LEU A 325 -3.91 5.64 29.11
C LEU A 325 -4.42 6.17 30.44
N ASP A 326 -4.84 7.44 30.50
CA ASP A 326 -5.43 8.02 31.71
C ASP A 326 -6.68 7.24 32.17
N ARG A 327 -7.51 6.80 31.23
CA ARG A 327 -8.69 5.97 31.51
C ARG A 327 -8.31 4.58 32.00
N ILE A 328 -7.30 3.95 31.40
CA ILE A 328 -6.78 2.65 31.84
C ILE A 328 -6.25 2.74 33.27
N ASP A 329 -5.45 3.77 33.57
CA ASP A 329 -4.87 3.96 34.90
C ASP A 329 -5.94 4.27 35.94
N LYS A 330 -6.97 5.06 35.59
CA LYS A 330 -8.13 5.29 36.45
C LYS A 330 -8.88 3.98 36.73
N ASN A 331 -9.14 3.16 35.72
CA ASN A 331 -9.83 1.88 35.89
C ASN A 331 -9.03 0.91 36.76
N LYS A 332 -7.71 0.86 36.61
CA LYS A 332 -6.83 0.05 37.48
C LYS A 332 -6.93 0.49 38.94
N LYS A 333 -6.87 1.80 39.20
CA LYS A 333 -7.04 2.34 40.56
C LYS A 333 -8.40 1.98 41.16
N VAL A 334 -9.47 2.09 40.36
CA VAL A 334 -10.82 1.68 40.79
C VAL A 334 -10.86 0.19 41.13
N ALA A 335 -10.30 -0.68 40.27
CA ALA A 335 -10.26 -2.12 40.51
C ALA A 335 -9.52 -2.46 41.82
N THR A 336 -8.35 -1.85 42.06
CA THR A 336 -7.60 -2.04 43.31
C THR A 336 -8.41 -1.62 44.53
N ILE A 337 -9.06 -0.45 44.50
CA ILE A 337 -9.91 0.02 45.61
C ILE A 337 -11.08 -0.93 45.87
N VAL A 338 -11.71 -1.43 44.80
CA VAL A 338 -12.83 -2.39 44.91
C VAL A 338 -12.38 -3.70 45.57
N GLU A 339 -11.21 -4.22 45.22
CA GLU A 339 -10.63 -5.42 45.84
C GLU A 339 -10.28 -5.20 47.33
N GLU A 340 -9.71 -4.05 47.66
CA GLU A 340 -9.41 -3.66 49.04
C GLU A 340 -10.68 -3.57 49.89
N LEU A 341 -11.74 -2.93 49.38
CA LEU A 341 -13.04 -2.84 50.05
C LEU A 341 -13.69 -4.21 50.20
N HIS A 342 -13.65 -5.05 49.17
CA HIS A 342 -14.15 -6.43 49.27
C HIS A 342 -13.44 -7.22 50.35
N THR A 343 -12.13 -7.05 50.50
CA THR A 343 -11.35 -7.74 51.55
C THR A 343 -11.69 -7.21 52.93
N LYS A 344 -11.81 -5.88 53.08
CA LYS A 344 -12.07 -5.20 54.35
C LYS A 344 -13.43 -5.54 54.97
N PHE A 345 -14.46 -5.77 54.16
CA PHE A 345 -15.83 -6.02 54.63
C PHE A 345 -16.27 -7.49 54.50
N LYS A 346 -15.32 -8.40 54.23
CA LYS A 346 -15.55 -9.86 54.23
C LYS A 346 -15.07 -10.52 55.52
N SER A 347 -14.24 -9.82 56.31
CA SER A 347 -14.01 -10.04 57.74
C SER A 347 -15.12 -9.39 58.56
#